data_AF-G3AEG4-F1
#
_entry.id   AF-G3AEG4-F1
#
_cell.length_a   1.000
_cell.length_b   1.000
_cell.length_c   1.000
_cell.angle_alpha   90.00
_cell.angle_beta   90.00
_cell.angle_gamma   90.00
#
_symmetry.space_group_name_H-M   'P 1'
#
loop_
_entity.id
_entity.type
_entity.pdbx_description
1 polymer ?
#
loop_
_entity_poly.entity_id
_entity_poly.type
_entity_poly.pdbx_seq_one_letter_code
_entity_poly.pdbx_strand_id
1 'polypeptide(L)'
;MQKQASGSRKNRIGSVPITTLLQLQSLLKKSVFSRKFYQEINDKVLASSATVDANLYFICYFTLLVSAVLNNRPKIVYWLQKQKYNLLQVIKKFSQLQFGTDLSQSDNKLVSKIFSQQPPVLDEKASSSLAVHFKAISSYLSDIRIFNRLTDSIKYMPWIIDEFHAYMDPSNPTAKFDRLVNFVQSLNCLVLELLENAGWLTDHNWVGTGDNDWWSFETYIWCSRIWGAYLLIEIIELVRRTPRSKWNTKWKISLFQQVIQVPLVAHWSLREGCLTPFWVGVCGCGASWWKFKDMWKSLDMS
;
A
#
# COMPACT_ATOMS: atom_id res chain seq x y z
N MET A 1 38.91 -37.34 -28.08
CA MET A 1 38.62 -36.07 -28.79
C MET A 1 37.17 -36.08 -29.25
N GLN A 2 36.28 -35.33 -28.58
CA GLN A 2 35.04 -34.80 -29.15
C GLN A 2 34.46 -33.78 -28.16
N LYS A 3 34.59 -32.50 -28.51
CA LYS A 3 34.07 -31.35 -27.75
C LYS A 3 32.55 -31.33 -27.85
N GLN A 4 31.86 -31.36 -26.71
CA GLN A 4 30.46 -30.98 -26.61
C GLN A 4 30.34 -29.47 -26.89
N ALA A 5 29.59 -29.12 -27.93
CA ALA A 5 29.27 -27.74 -28.27
C ALA A 5 28.24 -27.20 -27.28
N SER A 6 28.67 -26.30 -26.40
CA SER A 6 27.78 -25.50 -25.55
C SER A 6 26.98 -24.52 -26.41
N GLY A 7 25.70 -24.80 -26.62
CA GLY A 7 24.76 -23.89 -27.25
C GLY A 7 24.50 -22.67 -26.36
N SER A 8 25.31 -21.62 -26.53
CA SER A 8 25.06 -20.30 -25.95
C SER A 8 23.73 -19.73 -26.47
N ARG A 9 22.72 -19.64 -25.60
CA ARG A 9 21.51 -18.82 -25.86
C ARG A 9 21.95 -17.36 -25.96
N LYS A 10 22.19 -16.90 -27.18
CA LYS A 10 22.26 -15.46 -27.47
C LYS A 10 20.91 -14.83 -27.12
N ASN A 11 20.86 -14.14 -25.99
CA ASN A 11 19.79 -13.20 -25.67
C ASN A 11 19.72 -12.20 -26.82
N ARG A 12 18.69 -12.29 -27.66
CA ARG A 12 18.36 -11.23 -28.61
C ARG A 12 17.90 -10.03 -27.79
N ILE A 13 18.81 -9.12 -27.50
CA ILE A 13 18.46 -7.78 -27.05
C ILE A 13 17.73 -7.15 -28.24
N GLY A 14 16.39 -7.09 -28.16
CA GLY A 14 15.61 -6.37 -29.15
C GLY A 14 16.09 -4.92 -29.21
N SER A 15 16.32 -4.40 -30.41
CA SER A 15 16.68 -2.99 -30.59
C SER A 15 15.55 -2.12 -30.04
N VAL A 16 15.88 -1.28 -29.05
CA VAL A 16 14.93 -0.32 -28.49
C VAL A 16 14.61 0.72 -29.57
N PRO A 17 13.32 1.03 -29.82
CA PRO A 17 12.94 2.03 -30.81
C PRO A 17 13.59 3.38 -30.52
N ILE A 18 14.07 4.06 -31.57
CA ILE A 18 14.70 5.39 -31.45
C ILE A 18 13.75 6.41 -30.80
N THR A 19 12.45 6.30 -31.07
CA THR A 19 11.42 7.14 -30.44
C THR A 19 11.38 6.98 -28.93
N THR A 20 11.51 5.75 -28.41
CA THR A 20 11.59 5.47 -26.97
C THR A 20 12.86 6.06 -26.37
N LEU A 21 13.99 5.98 -27.08
CA LEU A 21 15.25 6.58 -26.65
C LEU A 21 15.16 8.12 -26.59
N LEU A 22 14.54 8.76 -27.59
CA LEU A 22 14.34 10.22 -27.60
C LEU A 22 13.36 10.67 -26.51
N GLN A 23 12.28 9.93 -26.27
CA GLN A 23 11.36 10.19 -25.16
C GLN A 23 12.06 10.05 -23.81
N LEU A 24 12.84 8.98 -23.63
CA LEU A 24 13.63 8.78 -22.42
C LEU A 24 14.62 9.91 -22.22
N GLN A 25 15.34 10.33 -23.27
CA GLN A 25 16.27 11.45 -23.20
C GLN A 25 15.57 12.75 -22.79
N SER A 26 14.40 13.04 -23.39
CA SER A 26 13.60 14.21 -23.04
C SER A 26 13.14 14.18 -21.57
N LEU A 27 12.66 13.01 -21.12
CA LEU A 27 12.26 12.80 -19.72
C LEU A 27 13.44 12.93 -18.76
N LEU A 28 14.59 12.35 -19.06
CA LEU A 28 15.80 12.43 -18.24
C LEU A 28 16.33 13.86 -18.15
N LYS A 29 16.30 14.63 -19.26
CA LYS A 29 16.65 16.05 -19.27
C LYS A 29 15.74 16.88 -18.36
N LYS A 30 14.45 16.57 -18.30
CA LYS A 30 13.49 17.26 -17.42
C LYS A 30 13.57 16.80 -15.96
N SER A 31 14.00 15.57 -15.71
CA SER A 31 14.06 14.96 -14.37
C SER A 31 15.49 14.86 -13.84
N VAL A 32 16.13 13.71 -13.98
CA VAL A 32 17.41 13.34 -13.34
C VAL A 32 18.56 14.28 -13.70
N PHE A 33 18.54 14.90 -14.88
CA PHE A 33 19.58 15.85 -15.32
C PHE A 33 19.19 17.32 -15.17
N SER A 34 18.01 17.62 -14.61
CA SER A 34 17.57 18.99 -14.36
C SER A 34 17.90 19.40 -12.93
N ARG A 35 18.59 20.54 -12.76
CA ARG A 35 18.76 21.17 -11.43
C ARG A 35 17.40 21.51 -10.82
N LYS A 36 16.46 22.02 -11.63
CA LYS A 36 15.12 22.43 -11.19
C LYS A 36 14.37 21.26 -10.54
N PHE A 37 14.51 20.05 -11.08
CA PHE A 37 13.89 18.85 -10.50
C PHE A 37 14.33 18.60 -9.06
N TYR A 38 15.63 18.66 -8.77
CA TYR A 38 16.13 18.46 -7.41
C TYR A 38 15.74 19.59 -6.47
N GLN A 39 15.70 20.84 -6.97
CA GLN A 39 15.22 21.98 -6.19
C GLN A 39 13.75 21.79 -5.81
N GLU A 40 12.89 21.43 -6.77
CA GLU A 40 11.47 21.16 -6.55
C GLU A 40 11.26 19.99 -5.57
N ILE A 41 12.07 18.93 -5.65
CA ILE A 41 12.04 17.84 -4.66
C ILE A 41 12.39 18.36 -3.26
N ASN A 42 13.46 19.17 -3.15
CA ASN A 42 13.87 19.70 -1.86
C ASN A 42 12.79 20.61 -1.27
N ASP A 43 12.22 21.49 -2.09
CA ASP A 43 11.31 22.55 -1.67
C ASP A 43 9.88 22.04 -1.43
N LYS A 44 9.47 20.91 -2.06
CA LYS A 44 8.09 20.40 -1.96
C LYS A 44 7.96 19.01 -1.34
N VAL A 45 8.96 18.14 -1.49
CA VAL A 45 8.91 16.77 -0.93
C VAL A 45 9.67 16.71 0.39
N LEU A 46 10.87 17.28 0.45
CA LEU A 46 11.76 17.19 1.62
C LEU A 46 11.63 18.38 2.58
N ALA A 47 10.81 19.38 2.26
CA ALA A 47 10.73 20.63 3.00
C ALA A 47 10.17 20.51 4.42
N SER A 48 9.35 19.49 4.70
CA SER A 48 8.73 19.30 6.02
C SER A 48 8.65 17.83 6.42
N SER A 49 8.61 17.56 7.73
CA SER A 49 8.37 16.21 8.24
C SER A 49 7.07 15.60 7.69
N ALA A 50 6.02 16.41 7.55
CA ALA A 50 4.73 15.97 7.03
C ALA A 50 4.78 15.54 5.54
N THR A 51 5.51 16.27 4.70
CA THR A 51 5.68 15.92 3.27
C THR A 51 6.57 14.69 3.11
N VAL A 52 7.60 14.56 3.95
CA VAL A 52 8.45 13.37 4.02
C VAL A 52 7.62 12.15 4.45
N ASP A 53 6.85 12.21 5.54
CA ASP A 53 6.00 11.10 5.97
C ASP A 53 4.97 10.73 4.89
N ALA A 54 4.32 11.70 4.24
CA ALA A 54 3.37 11.42 3.16
C ALA A 54 4.03 10.64 2.00
N ASN A 55 5.29 10.95 1.68
CA ASN A 55 6.06 10.23 0.68
C ASN A 55 6.41 8.81 1.14
N LEU A 56 6.96 8.70 2.35
CA LEU A 56 7.37 7.43 2.94
C LEU A 56 6.17 6.50 3.17
N TYR A 57 5.00 7.04 3.50
CA TYR A 57 3.76 6.28 3.69
C TYR A 57 3.43 5.51 2.41
N PHE A 58 3.38 6.17 1.26
CA PHE A 58 3.09 5.49 0.01
C PHE A 58 4.18 4.47 -0.36
N ILE A 59 5.46 4.84 -0.27
CA ILE A 59 6.58 3.95 -0.62
C ILE A 59 6.61 2.70 0.28
N CYS A 60 6.33 2.86 1.58
CA CYS A 60 6.26 1.78 2.56
C CYS A 60 5.27 0.70 2.15
N TYR A 61 4.02 1.06 1.86
CA TYR A 61 3.00 0.08 1.47
C TYR A 61 3.11 -0.38 0.03
N PHE A 62 3.64 0.47 -0.86
CA PHE A 62 3.88 0.09 -2.25
C PHE A 62 4.95 -1.00 -2.36
N THR A 63 6.06 -0.86 -1.63
CA THR A 63 7.10 -1.89 -1.58
C THR A 63 6.59 -3.18 -0.94
N LEU A 64 5.75 -3.10 0.10
CA LEU A 64 5.06 -4.28 0.65
C LEU A 64 4.17 -4.97 -0.38
N LEU A 65 3.38 -4.20 -1.12
CA LEU A 65 2.47 -4.70 -2.15
C LEU A 65 3.26 -5.39 -3.27
N VAL A 66 4.32 -4.75 -3.78
CA VAL A 66 5.20 -5.33 -4.80
C VAL A 66 5.85 -6.61 -4.28
N SER A 67 6.35 -6.62 -3.04
CA SER A 67 6.89 -7.83 -2.40
C SER A 67 5.86 -8.95 -2.36
N ALA A 68 4.63 -8.67 -1.91
CA ALA A 68 3.56 -9.65 -1.82
C ALA A 68 3.16 -10.20 -3.20
N VAL A 69 3.11 -9.34 -4.23
CA VAL A 69 2.83 -9.76 -5.61
C VAL A 69 3.95 -10.65 -6.15
N LEU A 70 5.21 -10.29 -5.92
CA LEU A 70 6.37 -11.07 -6.36
C LEU A 70 6.44 -12.44 -5.68
N ASN A 71 6.15 -12.51 -4.38
CA ASN A 71 6.08 -13.77 -3.63
C ASN A 71 4.91 -14.66 -4.08
N ASN A 72 3.80 -14.06 -4.50
CA ASN A 72 2.66 -14.81 -5.04
C ASN A 72 2.80 -15.15 -6.53
N ARG A 73 3.88 -14.72 -7.21
CA ARG A 73 4.09 -14.98 -8.64
C ARG A 73 3.95 -16.47 -9.00
N PRO A 74 4.54 -17.44 -8.29
CA PRO A 74 4.37 -18.86 -8.65
C PRO A 74 2.91 -19.31 -8.60
N LYS A 75 2.16 -18.85 -7.58
CA LYS A 75 0.73 -19.14 -7.44
C LYS A 75 -0.11 -18.49 -8.54
N ILE A 76 0.21 -17.24 -8.91
CA ILE A 76 -0.46 -16.51 -10.00
C ILE A 76 -0.21 -17.21 -11.34
N VAL A 77 1.04 -17.58 -11.63
CA VAL A 77 1.42 -18.29 -12.85
C VAL A 77 0.74 -19.66 -12.90
N TYR A 78 0.76 -20.42 -11.80
CA TYR A 78 0.05 -21.68 -11.70
C TYR A 78 -1.46 -21.52 -11.94
N TRP A 79 -2.09 -20.52 -11.32
CA TRP A 79 -3.52 -20.25 -11.51
C TRP A 79 -3.84 -19.93 -12.98
N LEU A 80 -3.06 -19.06 -13.63
CA LEU A 80 -3.22 -18.72 -15.05
C LEU A 80 -3.04 -19.96 -15.96
N GLN A 81 -2.01 -20.78 -15.69
CA GLN A 81 -1.78 -22.02 -16.42
C GLN A 81 -2.93 -23.01 -16.22
N LYS A 82 -3.47 -23.11 -15.01
CA LYS A 82 -4.62 -23.95 -14.68
C LYS A 82 -5.89 -23.48 -15.39
N GLN A 83 -6.15 -22.18 -15.43
CA GLN A 83 -7.29 -21.64 -16.19
C GLN A 83 -7.16 -21.89 -17.68
N LYS A 84 -5.97 -21.69 -18.24
CA LYS A 84 -5.68 -22.04 -19.63
C LYS A 84 -5.90 -23.53 -19.89
N TYR A 85 -5.40 -24.40 -19.03
CA TYR A 85 -5.60 -25.85 -19.15
C TYR A 85 -7.09 -26.23 -19.10
N ASN A 86 -7.83 -25.69 -18.13
CA ASN A 86 -9.28 -25.93 -18.01
C ASN A 86 -10.04 -25.48 -19.26
N LEU A 87 -9.73 -24.30 -19.80
CA LEU A 87 -10.31 -23.80 -21.03
C LEU A 87 -10.02 -24.74 -22.21
N LEU A 88 -8.77 -25.20 -22.34
CA LEU A 88 -8.40 -26.16 -23.38
C LEU A 88 -9.15 -27.50 -23.23
N GLN A 89 -9.35 -27.99 -22.01
CA GLN A 89 -10.15 -29.20 -21.76
C GLN A 89 -11.63 -29.00 -22.13
N VAL A 90 -12.21 -27.84 -21.85
CA VAL A 90 -13.59 -27.50 -22.25
C VAL A 90 -13.71 -27.48 -23.77
N ILE A 91 -12.77 -26.82 -24.47
CA ILE A 91 -12.74 -26.77 -25.94
C ILE A 91 -12.55 -28.18 -26.52
N LYS A 92 -11.67 -29.00 -25.94
CA LYS A 92 -11.46 -30.40 -26.36
C LYS A 92 -12.76 -31.21 -26.23
N LYS A 93 -13.42 -31.15 -25.08
CA LYS A 93 -14.71 -31.85 -24.85
C LYS A 93 -15.79 -31.37 -25.80
N PHE A 94 -15.91 -30.06 -26.02
CA PHE A 94 -16.89 -29.48 -26.94
C PHE A 94 -16.65 -29.92 -28.39
N SER A 95 -15.40 -29.92 -28.85
CA SER A 95 -15.04 -30.39 -30.19
C SER A 95 -15.38 -31.87 -30.40
N GLN A 96 -15.11 -32.69 -29.39
CA GLN A 96 -15.41 -34.12 -29.44
C GLN A 96 -16.92 -34.39 -29.45
N LEU A 97 -17.71 -33.63 -28.69
CA LEU A 97 -19.16 -33.75 -28.64
C LEU A 97 -19.85 -33.25 -29.93
N GLN A 98 -19.43 -32.09 -30.46
CA GLN A 98 -20.12 -31.43 -31.56
C GLN A 98 -19.62 -31.89 -32.94
N PHE A 99 -18.32 -32.20 -33.05
CA PHE A 99 -17.68 -32.49 -34.33
C PHE A 99 -17.01 -33.87 -34.39
N GLY A 100 -17.12 -34.68 -33.33
CA GLY A 100 -16.53 -36.03 -33.27
C GLY A 100 -15.00 -36.07 -33.37
N THR A 101 -14.33 -34.91 -33.29
CA THR A 101 -12.89 -34.76 -33.54
C THR A 101 -12.15 -34.51 -32.24
N ASP A 102 -11.17 -35.36 -31.94
CA ASP A 102 -10.23 -35.12 -30.84
C ASP A 102 -9.11 -34.18 -31.33
N LEU A 103 -9.16 -32.92 -30.87
CA LEU A 103 -8.16 -31.89 -31.19
C LEU A 103 -6.73 -32.26 -30.76
N SER A 104 -6.55 -33.20 -29.83
CA SER A 104 -5.22 -33.70 -29.45
C SER A 104 -4.60 -34.62 -30.50
N GLN A 105 -5.40 -35.22 -31.37
CA GLN A 105 -4.97 -36.06 -32.50
C GLN A 105 -5.02 -35.31 -33.85
N SER A 106 -5.20 -33.99 -33.83
CA SER A 106 -5.22 -33.18 -35.05
C SER A 106 -3.91 -33.29 -35.83
N ASP A 107 -4.01 -33.39 -37.16
CA ASP A 107 -2.87 -33.38 -38.09
C ASP A 107 -2.03 -32.09 -38.00
N ASN A 108 -2.63 -31.02 -37.48
CA ASN A 108 -1.92 -29.77 -37.24
C ASN A 108 -1.07 -29.86 -35.96
N LYS A 109 0.26 -29.89 -36.15
CA LYS A 109 1.26 -29.95 -35.07
C LYS A 109 1.11 -28.86 -34.00
N LEU A 110 0.59 -27.68 -34.33
CA LEU A 110 0.35 -26.61 -33.34
C LEU A 110 -0.84 -26.94 -32.46
N VAL A 111 -1.92 -27.45 -33.06
CA VAL A 111 -3.15 -27.82 -32.36
C VAL A 111 -2.89 -29.00 -31.44
N SER A 112 -2.30 -30.08 -31.94
CA SER A 112 -1.99 -31.26 -31.13
C SER A 112 -1.06 -30.92 -29.96
N LYS A 113 -0.04 -30.07 -30.14
CA LYS A 113 0.85 -29.61 -29.06
C LYS A 113 0.16 -28.75 -28.00
N ILE A 114 -0.86 -27.97 -28.37
CA ILE A 114 -1.62 -27.15 -27.42
C ILE A 114 -2.56 -28.04 -26.58
N PHE A 115 -3.23 -29.00 -27.19
CA PHE A 115 -4.23 -29.85 -26.52
C PHE A 115 -3.64 -31.10 -25.83
N SER A 116 -2.36 -31.43 -26.04
CA SER A 116 -1.63 -32.52 -25.36
C SER A 116 -0.86 -32.08 -24.11
N GLN A 117 -1.05 -30.84 -23.64
CA GLN A 117 -0.34 -30.33 -22.47
C GLN A 117 -0.72 -31.08 -21.18
N GLN A 118 0.28 -31.42 -20.37
CA GLN A 118 0.10 -32.01 -19.05
C GLN A 118 -0.49 -30.98 -18.06
N PRO A 119 -1.16 -31.44 -16.98
CA PRO A 119 -1.66 -30.55 -15.94
C PRO A 119 -0.50 -29.75 -15.33
N PRO A 120 -0.68 -28.43 -15.11
CA PRO A 120 0.36 -27.61 -14.50
C PRO A 120 0.63 -28.08 -13.06
N VAL A 121 1.90 -28.08 -12.66
CA VAL A 121 2.35 -28.40 -11.29
C VAL A 121 2.80 -27.12 -10.62
N LEU A 122 2.43 -26.94 -9.34
CA LEU A 122 2.85 -25.78 -8.56
C LEU A 122 4.30 -25.96 -8.11
N ASP A 123 5.16 -25.02 -8.48
CA ASP A 123 6.52 -24.93 -7.94
C ASP A 123 6.52 -23.95 -6.75
N GLU A 124 6.53 -24.50 -5.54
CA GLU A 124 6.48 -23.72 -4.29
C GLU A 124 7.82 -23.09 -3.88
N LYS A 125 8.94 -23.45 -4.53
CA LYS A 125 10.29 -23.13 -4.01
C LYS A 125 10.84 -21.75 -4.38
N ALA A 126 10.15 -20.98 -5.21
CA ALA A 126 10.71 -19.73 -5.75
C ALA A 126 10.26 -18.47 -4.98
N SER A 127 10.75 -18.28 -3.75
CA SER A 127 10.74 -16.95 -3.12
C SER A 127 11.67 -16.02 -3.89
N SER A 128 11.19 -14.84 -4.29
CA SER A 128 11.99 -13.88 -5.06
C SER A 128 12.92 -13.11 -4.11
N SER A 129 14.23 -13.09 -4.40
CA SER A 129 15.19 -12.26 -3.62
C SER A 129 14.76 -10.79 -3.60
N LEU A 130 14.26 -10.28 -4.71
CA LEU A 130 13.71 -8.93 -4.82
C LEU A 130 12.52 -8.70 -3.89
N ALA A 131 11.65 -9.71 -3.72
CA ALA A 131 10.53 -9.61 -2.80
C ALA A 131 10.99 -9.53 -1.33
N VAL A 132 12.03 -10.28 -0.96
CA VAL A 132 12.63 -10.20 0.38
C VAL A 132 13.15 -8.79 0.64
N HIS A 133 13.90 -8.20 -0.29
CA HIS A 133 14.43 -6.84 -0.14
C HIS A 133 13.31 -5.79 -0.05
N PHE A 134 12.27 -5.87 -0.89
CA PHE A 134 11.16 -4.93 -0.81
C PHE A 134 10.37 -5.04 0.49
N LYS A 135 10.24 -6.26 1.06
CA LYS A 135 9.65 -6.43 2.39
C LYS A 135 10.51 -5.76 3.47
N ALA A 136 11.83 -5.94 3.42
CA ALA A 136 12.74 -5.31 4.36
C ALA A 136 12.70 -3.77 4.28
N ILE A 137 12.65 -3.21 3.07
CA ILE A 137 12.48 -1.77 2.86
C ILE A 137 11.16 -1.30 3.49
N SER A 138 10.06 -2.01 3.26
CA SER A 138 8.77 -1.67 3.86
C SER A 138 8.82 -1.67 5.40
N SER A 139 9.41 -2.72 6.00
CA SER A 139 9.56 -2.80 7.46
C SER A 139 10.38 -1.65 8.02
N TYR A 140 11.52 -1.32 7.41
CA TYR A 140 12.37 -0.22 7.85
C TYR A 140 11.71 1.15 7.67
N LEU A 141 10.97 1.35 6.57
CA LEU A 141 10.21 2.58 6.36
C LEU A 141 9.06 2.72 7.35
N SER A 142 8.38 1.63 7.71
CA SER A 142 7.35 1.66 8.74
C SER A 142 7.92 2.14 10.08
N ASP A 143 9.09 1.64 10.44
CA ASP A 143 9.80 2.02 11.66
C ASP A 143 10.21 3.50 11.66
N ILE A 144 10.89 3.98 10.60
CA ILE A 144 11.25 5.40 10.43
C ILE A 144 10.01 6.31 10.55
N ARG A 145 8.88 5.88 9.99
CA ARG A 145 7.65 6.67 10.04
C ARG A 145 7.11 6.80 11.45
N ILE A 146 7.14 5.73 12.25
CA ILE A 146 6.74 5.80 13.67
C ILE A 146 7.72 6.69 14.43
N PHE A 147 9.03 6.51 14.22
CA PHE A 147 10.06 7.35 14.83
C PHE A 147 9.85 8.85 14.54
N ASN A 148 9.57 9.22 13.29
CA ASN A 148 9.33 10.61 12.89
C ASN A 148 8.09 11.22 13.56
N ARG A 149 7.15 10.39 14.05
CA ARG A 149 5.94 10.82 14.76
C ARG A 149 6.12 10.84 16.28
N LEU A 150 7.29 10.53 16.84
CA LEU A 150 7.49 10.57 18.30
C LEU A 150 7.15 11.93 18.93
N THR A 151 7.28 13.01 18.17
CA THR A 151 6.94 14.37 18.62
C THR A 151 5.55 14.85 18.19
N ASP A 152 4.80 14.03 17.45
CA ASP A 152 3.50 14.41 16.89
C ASP A 152 2.43 14.64 17.95
N SER A 153 2.58 14.08 19.15
CA SER A 153 1.72 14.41 20.30
C SER A 153 1.66 15.92 20.57
N ILE A 154 2.78 16.64 20.38
CA ILE A 154 2.87 18.10 20.54
C ILE A 154 2.02 18.82 19.49
N LYS A 155 1.93 18.27 18.26
CA LYS A 155 1.18 18.85 17.14
C LYS A 155 -0.32 18.98 17.45
N TYR A 156 -0.84 18.13 18.34
CA TYR A 156 -2.26 18.10 18.70
C TYR A 156 -2.63 19.09 19.80
N MET A 157 -1.65 19.60 20.57
CA MET A 157 -1.95 20.49 21.70
C MET A 157 -2.69 21.78 21.31
N PRO A 158 -2.32 22.50 20.23
CA PRO A 158 -3.09 23.65 19.79
C PRO A 158 -4.55 23.29 19.46
N TRP A 159 -4.77 22.18 18.74
CA TRP A 159 -6.12 21.72 18.41
C TRP A 159 -6.93 21.35 19.66
N ILE A 160 -6.31 20.69 20.64
CA ILE A 160 -6.98 20.35 21.92
C ILE A 160 -7.39 21.62 22.69
N ILE A 161 -6.51 22.62 22.75
CA ILE A 161 -6.78 23.90 23.42
C ILE A 161 -7.92 24.64 22.72
N ASP A 162 -7.90 24.70 21.38
CA ASP A 162 -8.94 25.37 20.59
C ASP A 162 -10.31 24.70 20.77
N GLU A 163 -10.38 23.37 20.72
CA GLU A 163 -11.64 22.63 20.92
C GLU A 163 -12.14 22.73 22.37
N PHE A 164 -11.23 22.80 23.35
CA PHE A 164 -11.59 23.04 24.75
C PHE A 164 -12.24 24.43 24.92
N HIS A 165 -11.62 25.47 24.35
CA HIS A 165 -12.19 26.82 24.36
C HIS A 165 -13.55 26.88 23.65
N ALA A 166 -13.67 26.24 22.47
CA ALA A 166 -14.93 26.16 21.75
C ALA A 166 -16.03 25.44 22.57
N TYR A 167 -15.67 24.37 23.29
CA TYR A 167 -16.59 23.63 24.15
C TYR A 167 -17.06 24.45 25.36
N MET A 168 -16.17 25.27 25.95
CA MET A 168 -16.48 26.14 27.09
C MET A 168 -17.26 27.40 26.71
N ASP A 169 -17.16 27.87 25.47
CA ASP A 169 -17.82 29.09 25.01
C ASP A 169 -19.35 28.90 24.89
N PRO A 170 -20.18 29.55 25.74
CA PRO A 170 -21.63 29.44 25.66
C PRO A 170 -22.22 30.15 24.43
N SER A 171 -21.47 31.07 23.81
CA SER A 171 -21.91 31.86 22.65
C SER A 171 -21.64 31.18 21.30
N ASN A 172 -20.93 30.04 21.30
CA ASN A 172 -20.58 29.34 20.08
C ASN A 172 -21.85 28.82 19.36
N PRO A 173 -22.02 29.13 18.06
CA PRO A 173 -23.21 28.73 17.28
C PRO A 173 -23.30 27.22 17.04
N THR A 174 -22.21 26.48 17.26
CA THR A 174 -22.15 25.03 17.06
C THR A 174 -22.82 24.29 18.21
N ALA A 175 -23.59 23.24 17.89
CA ALA A 175 -24.25 22.41 18.90
C ALA A 175 -23.24 21.87 19.93
N LYS A 176 -23.62 21.86 21.20
CA LYS A 176 -22.72 21.44 22.31
C LYS A 176 -22.21 20.00 22.14
N PHE A 177 -23.03 19.12 21.57
CA PHE A 177 -22.64 17.74 21.29
C PHE A 177 -21.54 17.66 20.23
N ASP A 178 -21.64 18.41 19.14
CA ASP A 178 -20.62 18.43 18.08
C ASP A 178 -19.28 18.95 18.61
N ARG A 179 -19.32 19.95 19.49
CA ARG A 179 -18.13 20.48 20.18
C ARG A 179 -17.51 19.45 21.13
N LEU A 180 -18.33 18.71 21.87
CA LEU A 180 -17.86 17.62 22.72
C LEU A 180 -17.19 16.52 21.89
N VAL A 181 -17.79 16.14 20.75
CA VAL A 181 -17.23 15.13 19.85
C VAL A 181 -15.86 15.59 19.32
N ASN A 182 -15.74 16.82 18.82
CA ASN A 182 -14.45 17.34 18.35
C ASN A 182 -13.39 17.36 19.46
N PHE A 183 -13.75 17.80 20.67
CA PHE A 183 -12.83 17.83 21.81
C PHE A 183 -12.37 16.42 22.22
N VAL A 184 -13.29 15.44 22.21
CA VAL A 184 -12.94 14.05 22.48
C VAL A 184 -12.07 13.47 21.36
N GLN A 185 -12.32 13.81 20.09
CA GLN A 185 -11.48 13.37 18.97
C GLN A 185 -10.06 13.93 19.08
N SER A 186 -9.89 15.19 19.48
CA SER A 186 -8.55 15.79 19.64
C SER A 186 -7.75 15.14 20.78
N LEU A 187 -8.40 14.86 21.92
CA LEU A 187 -7.81 14.07 23.00
C LEU A 187 -7.48 12.63 22.56
N ASN A 188 -8.36 12.01 21.77
CA ASN A 188 -8.15 10.66 21.26
C ASN A 188 -6.87 10.57 20.40
N CYS A 189 -6.59 11.59 19.57
CA CYS A 189 -5.35 11.68 18.82
C CYS A 189 -4.11 11.80 19.72
N LEU A 190 -4.17 12.57 20.81
CA LEU A 190 -3.06 12.66 21.77
C LEU A 190 -2.78 11.30 22.42
N VAL A 191 -3.82 10.61 22.90
CA VAL A 191 -3.65 9.29 23.55
C VAL A 191 -3.11 8.26 22.57
N LEU A 192 -3.57 8.29 21.31
CA LEU A 192 -3.06 7.45 20.23
C LEU A 192 -1.55 7.61 20.07
N GLU A 193 -1.06 8.84 19.86
CA GLU A 193 0.38 9.08 19.66
C GLU A 193 1.19 8.70 20.90
N LEU A 194 0.69 8.97 22.10
CA LEU A 194 1.40 8.58 23.33
C LEU A 194 1.54 7.05 23.46
N LEU A 195 0.53 6.29 23.07
CA LEU A 195 0.61 4.82 23.04
C LEU A 195 1.52 4.32 21.91
N GLU A 196 1.47 4.93 20.72
CA GLU A 196 2.40 4.59 19.63
C GLU A 196 3.85 4.83 20.06
N ASN A 197 4.11 5.95 20.72
CA ASN A 197 5.42 6.31 21.27
C ASN A 197 5.89 5.33 22.34
N ALA A 198 5.01 4.97 23.28
CA ALA A 198 5.33 3.99 24.31
C ALA A 198 5.68 2.62 23.69
N GLY A 199 4.95 2.20 22.66
CA GLY A 199 5.23 0.99 21.91
C GLY A 199 6.58 1.02 21.24
N TRP A 200 6.89 2.12 20.54
CA TRP A 200 8.18 2.27 19.86
C TRP A 200 9.36 2.31 20.83
N LEU A 201 9.24 3.05 21.94
CA LEU A 201 10.30 3.17 22.96
C LEU A 201 10.59 1.84 23.65
N THR A 202 9.57 1.02 23.89
CA THR A 202 9.73 -0.31 24.50
C THR A 202 10.30 -1.33 23.51
N ASP A 203 9.83 -1.32 22.26
CA ASP A 203 10.33 -2.16 21.16
C ASP A 203 11.83 -1.95 20.90
N HIS A 204 12.30 -0.70 21.02
CA HIS A 204 13.71 -0.34 20.82
C HIS A 204 14.56 -0.39 22.09
N ASN A 205 14.00 -0.85 23.22
CA ASN A 205 14.69 -0.92 24.51
C ASN A 205 15.24 0.42 25.02
N TRP A 206 14.57 1.54 24.71
CA TRP A 206 14.92 2.85 25.26
C TRP A 206 14.40 3.03 26.69
N VAL A 207 13.37 2.29 27.06
CA VAL A 207 12.82 2.20 28.41
C VAL A 207 12.83 0.75 28.85
N GLY A 208 13.28 0.51 30.09
CA GLY A 208 13.22 -0.82 30.70
C GLY A 208 11.90 -1.02 31.43
N THR A 209 11.08 -1.96 30.97
CA THR A 209 9.89 -2.44 31.67
C THR A 209 10.13 -3.87 32.18
N GLY A 210 9.15 -4.47 32.86
CA GLY A 210 9.24 -5.88 33.28
C GLY A 210 9.22 -6.89 32.13
N ASP A 211 8.67 -6.51 30.97
CA ASP A 211 8.60 -7.33 29.74
C ASP A 211 8.38 -6.41 28.53
N ASN A 212 9.48 -5.95 27.91
CA ASN A 212 9.42 -4.97 26.82
C ASN A 212 8.66 -5.51 25.59
N ASP A 213 8.79 -6.80 25.27
CA ASP A 213 8.11 -7.41 24.12
C ASP A 213 6.60 -7.43 24.32
N TRP A 214 6.15 -7.71 25.55
CA TRP A 214 4.73 -7.66 25.88
C TRP A 214 4.20 -6.23 25.84
N TRP A 215 4.91 -5.28 26.46
CA TRP A 215 4.46 -3.88 26.52
C TRP A 215 4.46 -3.20 25.16
N SER A 216 5.44 -3.48 24.29
CA SER A 216 5.47 -2.92 22.94
C SER A 216 4.25 -3.41 22.14
N PHE A 217 3.99 -4.70 22.18
CA PHE A 217 2.89 -5.31 21.46
C PHE A 217 1.51 -4.84 21.98
N GLU A 218 1.34 -4.76 23.30
CA GLU A 218 0.08 -4.34 23.91
C GLU A 218 -0.23 -2.87 23.61
N THR A 219 0.77 -1.98 23.70
CA THR A 219 0.59 -0.55 23.43
C THR A 219 0.27 -0.29 21.96
N TYR A 220 0.88 -1.00 21.01
CA TYR A 220 0.53 -0.90 19.59
C TYR A 220 -0.90 -1.37 19.29
N ILE A 221 -1.38 -2.43 19.95
CA ILE A 221 -2.76 -2.92 19.79
C ILE A 221 -3.75 -1.89 20.32
N TRP A 222 -3.52 -1.34 21.51
CA TRP A 222 -4.42 -0.32 22.08
C TRP A 222 -4.37 0.99 21.28
N CYS A 223 -3.19 1.41 20.83
CA CYS A 223 -3.05 2.51 19.88
C CYS A 223 -3.93 2.29 18.64
N SER A 224 -3.86 1.10 18.04
CA SER A 224 -4.66 0.74 16.85
C SER A 224 -6.17 0.75 17.13
N ARG A 225 -6.61 0.37 18.33
CA ARG A 225 -8.04 0.44 18.72
C ARG A 225 -8.52 1.87 18.89
N ILE A 226 -7.70 2.73 19.51
CA ILE A 226 -7.97 4.15 19.68
C ILE A 226 -8.00 4.86 18.32
N TRP A 227 -7.09 4.49 17.41
CA TRP A 227 -7.12 4.91 16.02
C TRP A 227 -8.41 4.48 15.31
N GLY A 228 -8.87 3.25 15.56
CA GLY A 228 -10.15 2.77 15.05
C GLY A 228 -11.35 3.56 15.53
N ALA A 229 -11.40 3.93 16.81
CA ALA A 229 -12.45 4.78 17.36
C ALA A 229 -12.48 6.15 16.67
N TYR A 230 -11.31 6.80 16.50
CA TYR A 230 -11.19 8.04 15.73
C TYR A 230 -11.74 7.90 14.32
N LEU A 231 -11.31 6.84 13.62
CA LEU A 231 -11.65 6.63 12.21
C LEU A 231 -13.15 6.42 12.01
N LEU A 232 -13.80 5.66 12.90
CA LEU A 232 -15.25 5.45 12.85
C LEU A 232 -16.01 6.75 13.07
N ILE A 233 -15.59 7.56 14.06
CA ILE A 233 -16.20 8.88 14.29
C ILE A 233 -16.01 9.76 13.06
N GLU A 234 -14.82 9.82 12.47
CA GLU A 234 -14.55 10.59 11.25
C GLU A 234 -15.45 10.18 10.07
N ILE A 235 -15.64 8.87 9.86
CA ILE A 235 -16.54 8.37 8.79
C ILE A 235 -17.98 8.80 9.06
N ILE A 236 -18.45 8.65 10.31
CA ILE A 236 -19.80 9.04 10.71
C ILE A 236 -20.00 10.55 10.53
N GLU A 237 -19.06 11.36 11.00
CA GLU A 237 -19.09 12.83 10.92
C GLU A 237 -19.04 13.30 9.46
N LEU A 238 -18.20 12.69 8.62
CA LEU A 238 -18.10 13.04 7.20
C LEU A 238 -19.43 12.80 6.46
N VAL A 239 -20.16 11.74 6.82
CA VAL A 239 -21.48 11.43 6.26
C VAL A 239 -22.57 12.32 6.86
N ARG A 240 -22.55 12.55 8.18
CA ARG A 240 -23.57 13.33 8.91
C ARG A 240 -23.51 14.82 8.57
N ARG A 241 -22.32 15.42 8.52
CA ARG A 241 -22.12 16.86 8.29
C ARG A 241 -22.27 17.27 6.82
N THR A 242 -22.16 16.33 5.88
CA THR A 242 -22.20 16.65 4.45
C THR A 242 -23.57 16.33 3.84
N PRO A 243 -24.39 17.33 3.47
CA PRO A 243 -25.63 17.10 2.76
C PRO A 243 -25.41 16.31 1.47
N ARG A 244 -26.34 15.41 1.10
CA ARG A 244 -26.24 14.58 -0.11
C ARG A 244 -26.00 15.38 -1.40
N SER A 245 -26.50 16.61 -1.46
CA SER A 245 -26.28 17.52 -2.60
C SER A 245 -24.82 17.95 -2.79
N LYS A 246 -23.99 17.87 -1.74
CA LYS A 246 -22.57 18.26 -1.77
C LYS A 246 -21.62 17.07 -1.96
N TRP A 247 -22.12 15.88 -2.27
CA TRP A 247 -21.32 14.65 -2.49
C TRP A 247 -20.61 14.67 -3.85
N ASN A 248 -19.62 15.54 -3.96
CA ASN A 248 -18.76 15.67 -5.14
C ASN A 248 -17.61 14.64 -5.12
N THR A 249 -16.75 14.68 -6.15
CA THR A 249 -15.59 13.79 -6.27
C THR A 249 -14.61 13.92 -5.10
N LYS A 250 -14.39 15.15 -4.58
CA LYS A 250 -13.49 15.37 -3.44
C LYS A 250 -14.02 14.68 -2.18
N TRP A 251 -15.31 14.81 -1.90
CA TRP A 251 -15.96 14.12 -0.78
C TRP A 251 -15.86 12.60 -0.91
N LYS A 252 -16.08 12.04 -2.11
CA LYS A 252 -15.93 10.59 -2.36
C LYS A 252 -14.49 10.11 -2.11
N ILE A 253 -13.50 10.91 -2.51
CA ILE A 253 -12.08 10.61 -2.24
C ILE A 253 -11.82 10.64 -0.73
N SER A 254 -12.27 11.68 -0.02
CA SER A 254 -12.11 11.77 1.43
C SER A 254 -12.76 10.58 2.15
N LEU A 255 -13.98 10.20 1.76
CA LEU A 255 -14.64 9.03 2.33
C LEU A 255 -13.86 7.74 2.02
N PHE A 256 -13.39 7.56 0.78
CA PHE A 256 -12.57 6.41 0.42
C PHE A 256 -11.30 6.34 1.26
N GLN A 257 -10.60 7.46 1.45
CA GLN A 257 -9.38 7.53 2.25
C GLN A 257 -9.61 7.09 3.70
N GLN A 258 -10.77 7.40 4.29
CA GLN A 258 -11.11 6.90 5.62
C GLN A 258 -11.49 5.42 5.59
N VAL A 259 -12.38 5.01 4.69
CA VAL A 259 -12.89 3.64 4.64
C VAL A 259 -11.80 2.62 4.32
N ILE A 260 -10.86 2.95 3.43
CA ILE A 260 -9.77 2.03 3.04
C ILE A 260 -8.79 1.74 4.19
N GLN A 261 -8.80 2.57 5.25
CA GLN A 261 -7.99 2.35 6.44
C GLN A 261 -8.67 1.42 7.46
N VAL A 262 -9.99 1.22 7.39
CA VAL A 262 -10.73 0.38 8.34
C VAL A 262 -10.18 -1.06 8.41
N PRO A 263 -9.87 -1.75 7.28
CA PRO A 263 -9.26 -3.07 7.35
C PRO A 263 -7.88 -3.07 8.02
N LEU A 264 -7.09 -2.00 7.86
CA LEU A 264 -5.76 -1.86 8.48
C LEU A 264 -5.89 -1.72 10.00
N VAL A 265 -6.80 -0.85 10.45
CA VAL A 265 -7.15 -0.69 11.87
C VAL A 265 -7.54 -2.05 12.46
N ALA A 266 -8.44 -2.77 11.80
CA ALA A 266 -8.91 -4.07 12.28
C ALA A 266 -7.75 -5.08 12.35
N HIS A 267 -6.87 -5.07 11.36
CA HIS A 267 -5.68 -5.93 11.33
C HIS A 267 -4.74 -5.64 12.50
N TRP A 268 -4.39 -4.37 12.78
CA TRP A 268 -3.45 -4.04 13.86
C TRP A 268 -4.09 -4.02 15.25
N SER A 269 -5.42 -4.02 15.34
CA SER A 269 -6.15 -4.14 16.62
C SER A 269 -6.23 -5.58 17.16
N LEU A 270 -5.83 -6.56 16.35
CA LEU A 270 -5.87 -7.99 16.66
C LEU A 270 -4.44 -8.50 16.86
N ARG A 271 -4.23 -9.38 17.86
CA ARG A 271 -2.91 -9.95 18.15
C ARG A 271 -2.30 -10.69 16.95
N GLU A 272 -3.10 -11.48 16.26
CA GLU A 272 -2.62 -12.26 15.10
C GLU A 272 -2.80 -11.52 13.77
N GLY A 273 -3.57 -10.44 13.78
CA GLY A 273 -4.05 -9.76 12.57
C GLY A 273 -4.99 -10.60 11.70
N CYS A 274 -5.74 -9.93 10.82
CA CYS A 274 -6.68 -10.59 9.91
C CYS A 274 -6.35 -10.44 8.41
N LEU A 275 -5.36 -9.62 8.03
CA LEU A 275 -5.01 -9.34 6.65
C LEU A 275 -3.69 -10.00 6.26
N THR A 276 -3.61 -10.43 5.00
CA THR A 276 -2.34 -10.83 4.40
C THR A 276 -1.51 -9.60 4.03
N PRO A 277 -0.17 -9.74 3.87
CA PRO A 277 0.69 -8.63 3.44
C PRO A 277 0.23 -7.96 2.13
N PHE A 278 -0.40 -8.72 1.25
CA PHE A 278 -1.01 -8.17 0.02
C PHE A 278 -2.09 -7.14 0.35
N TRP A 279 -3.07 -7.49 1.20
CA TRP A 279 -4.17 -6.59 1.56
C TRP A 279 -3.70 -5.41 2.41
N VAL A 280 -2.70 -5.61 3.27
CA VAL A 280 -2.05 -4.50 4.00
C VAL A 280 -1.43 -3.51 3.00
N GLY A 281 -0.69 -4.01 2.01
CA GLY A 281 -0.13 -3.19 0.93
C GLY A 281 -1.20 -2.45 0.11
N VAL A 282 -2.28 -3.14 -0.30
CA VAL A 282 -3.39 -2.52 -1.06
C VAL A 282 -4.04 -1.40 -0.27
N CYS A 283 -4.41 -1.65 0.99
CA CYS A 283 -5.11 -0.67 1.81
C CYS A 283 -4.21 0.53 2.12
N GLY A 284 -2.94 0.29 2.47
CA GLY A 284 -2.00 1.37 2.78
C GLY A 284 -1.63 2.21 1.56
N CYS A 285 -1.49 1.61 0.37
CA CYS A 285 -1.37 2.36 -0.88
C CYS A 285 -2.62 3.20 -1.15
N GLY A 286 -3.81 2.62 -0.97
CA GLY A 286 -5.08 3.31 -1.15
C GLY A 286 -5.21 4.53 -0.24
N ALA A 287 -4.84 4.41 1.04
CA ALA A 287 -4.90 5.50 2.00
C ALA A 287 -3.96 6.67 1.65
N SER A 288 -2.75 6.36 1.17
CA SER A 288 -1.67 7.33 0.96
C SER A 288 -1.56 7.89 -0.46
N TRP A 289 -2.19 7.25 -1.45
CA TRP A 289 -2.02 7.57 -2.88
C TRP A 289 -2.30 9.02 -3.24
N TRP A 290 -3.39 9.61 -2.73
CA TRP A 290 -3.77 10.97 -3.13
C TRP A 290 -2.80 12.03 -2.59
N LYS A 291 -2.40 11.95 -1.33
CA LYS A 291 -1.39 12.88 -0.76
C LYS A 291 -0.06 12.77 -1.52
N PHE A 292 0.39 11.54 -1.78
CA PHE A 292 1.57 11.29 -2.60
C PHE A 292 1.43 11.88 -4.00
N LYS A 293 0.35 11.54 -4.71
CA LYS A 293 0.10 11.98 -6.08
C LYS A 293 0.00 13.50 -6.20
N ASP A 294 -0.73 14.15 -5.29
CA ASP A 294 -0.95 15.59 -5.35
C ASP A 294 0.36 16.35 -5.05
N MET A 295 1.17 15.86 -4.12
CA MET A 295 2.52 16.38 -3.87
C MET A 295 3.42 16.25 -5.11
N TRP A 296 3.52 15.06 -5.71
CA TRP A 296 4.35 14.86 -6.91
C TRP A 296 3.82 15.59 -8.15
N LYS A 297 2.52 15.83 -8.24
CA LYS A 297 1.93 16.67 -9.30
C LYS A 297 2.19 18.16 -9.12
N SER A 298 2.46 18.60 -7.90
CA SER A 298 2.73 20.00 -7.61
C SER A 298 4.14 20.43 -8.06
N LEU A 299 5.03 19.49 -8.38
CA LEU A 299 6.38 19.77 -8.88
C LEU A 299 6.31 20.47 -10.24
N ASP A 300 6.92 21.65 -10.33
CA ASP A 300 6.99 22.38 -11.59
C ASP A 300 8.19 21.91 -12.41
N MET A 301 7.91 21.04 -13.37
CA MET A 301 8.90 20.42 -14.25
C MET A 301 9.07 21.18 -15.58
N SER A 302 8.48 22.37 -15.70
CA SER A 302 8.58 23.22 -16.90
C SER A 302 9.94 23.89 -17.04
#